data_AF-A0A316A6L3-F1
#
_entry.id   AF-A0A316A6L3-F1
#
_cell.length_a   1.000
_cell.length_b   1.000
_cell.length_c   1.000
_cell.angle_alpha   90.00
_cell.angle_beta   90.00
_cell.angle_gamma   90.00
#
_symmetry.space_group_name_H-M   'P 1'
#
loop_
_entity.id
_entity.type
_entity.pdbx_description
1 polymer ?
#
loop_
_entity_poly.entity_id
_entity_poly.type
_entity_poly.pdbx_seq_one_letter_code
_entity_poly.pdbx_strand_id
1 'polypeptide(L)' 'MSTTDKLKNAVQQVVGKAEEAVGKRTDDPELTAQGQKDQAMGAARQNVEKAKDAVKG' A
#
# COMPACT_ATOMS: atom_id res chain seq x y z
N MET A 1 -11.32 -12.35 8.74
CA MET A 1 -10.10 -11.92 8.04
C MET A 1 -8.88 -12.21 8.90
N SER A 2 -7.90 -12.93 8.36
CA SER A 2 -6.76 -13.49 9.09
C SER A 2 -5.73 -12.42 9.45
N THR A 3 -5.03 -12.60 10.57
CA THR A 3 -3.89 -11.78 11.02
C THR A 3 -2.82 -11.59 9.93
N THR A 4 -2.67 -12.59 9.06
CA THR A 4 -1.78 -12.57 7.89
C THR A 4 -2.12 -11.45 6.89
N ASP A 5 -3.41 -11.17 6.63
CA ASP A 5 -3.81 -10.12 5.68
C ASP A 5 -3.50 -8.72 6.23
N LYS A 6 -3.76 -8.52 7.52
CA LYS A 6 -3.41 -7.26 8.21
C LYS A 6 -1.90 -7.04 8.20
N LEU A 7 -1.12 -8.09 8.48
CA LEU A 7 0.34 -8.03 8.46
C LEU A 7 0.85 -7.72 7.05
N LYS A 8 0.32 -8.38 6.02
CA LYS A 8 0.71 -8.17 4.62
C LYS A 8 0.40 -6.75 4.13
N ASN A 9 -0.71 -6.16 4.56
CA ASN A 9 -1.03 -4.76 4.27
C ASN A 9 -0.09 -3.79 5.00
N ALA A 10 0.22 -4.06 6.27
CA ALA A 10 1.17 -3.26 7.02
C ALA A 10 2.57 -3.31 6.38
N VAL A 11 3.04 -4.51 5.99
CA VAL A 11 4.32 -4.69 5.30
C VAL A 11 4.34 -3.94 3.97
N GLN A 12 3.31 -4.04 3.13
CA GLN A 12 3.23 -3.27 1.88
C GLN A 12 3.26 -1.75 2.12
N GLN A 13 2.58 -1.24 3.15
CA GLN A 13 2.68 0.18 3.47
C GLN A 13 4.08 0.60 3.93
N VAL A 14 4.77 -0.25 4.69
CA VAL A 14 6.15 0.01 5.10
C VAL A 14 7.09 -0.02 3.89
N VAL A 15 6.93 -0.98 2.99
CA VAL A 15 7.73 -1.09 1.75
C VAL A 15 7.51 0.13 0.85
N GLY A 16 6.26 0.51 0.56
CA GLY A 16 5.99 1.67 -0.29
C GLY A 16 6.48 3.00 0.32
N LYS A 17 6.45 3.14 1.65
CA LYS A 17 7.08 4.29 2.33
C LYS A 17 8.60 4.26 2.26
N ALA A 18 9.19 3.07 2.35
CA ALA A 18 10.63 2.89 2.22
C ALA A 18 11.09 3.22 0.80
N GLU A 19 10.40 2.73 -0.24
CA GLU A 19 10.67 3.05 -1.64
C GLU A 19 10.55 4.56 -1.92
N GLU A 20 9.51 5.21 -1.37
CA GLU A 20 9.35 6.65 -1.49
C GLU A 20 10.49 7.42 -0.80
N ALA A 21 10.88 6.99 0.41
CA ALA A 21 11.95 7.62 1.17
C ALA A 21 13.32 7.40 0.53
N VAL A 22 13.58 6.21 0.00
CA VAL A 22 14.81 5.87 -0.71
C VAL A 22 14.86 6.65 -2.02
N GLY A 23 13.80 6.64 -2.83
CA GLY A 23 13.73 7.39 -4.08
C GLY A 23 13.95 8.89 -3.89
N LYS A 24 13.32 9.50 -2.87
CA LYS A 24 13.56 10.90 -2.52
C LYS A 24 15.00 11.18 -2.10
N ARG A 25 15.66 10.20 -1.48
CA ARG A 25 17.03 10.34 -0.97
C ARG A 25 18.09 10.09 -2.03
N THR A 26 17.77 9.28 -3.05
CA THR A 26 18.64 8.96 -4.18
C THR A 26 18.34 9.81 -5.41
N ASP A 27 17.44 10.79 -5.32
CA ASP A 27 16.91 11.56 -6.46
C ASP A 27 16.38 10.65 -7.59
N ASP A 28 15.78 9.52 -7.22
CA ASP A 28 15.18 8.56 -8.14
C ASP A 28 13.66 8.77 -8.21
N PRO A 29 13.16 9.36 -9.31
CA PRO A 29 11.74 9.64 -9.48
C PRO A 29 10.92 8.38 -9.73
N GLU A 30 11.51 7.30 -10.25
CA GLU A 30 10.81 6.03 -10.46
C GLU A 30 10.48 5.36 -9.13
N LEU A 31 11.47 5.24 -8.23
CA LEU A 31 11.28 4.68 -6.88
C LEU A 31 10.26 5.49 -6.07
N THR A 32 10.33 6.83 -6.16
CA THR A 32 9.37 7.71 -5.50
C THR A 32 7.95 7.51 -6.03
N ALA A 33 7.80 7.44 -7.36
CA ALA A 33 6.51 7.23 -8.00
C ALA A 33 5.96 5.83 -7.72
N GLN A 34 6.81 4.81 -7.65
CA GLN A 34 6.44 3.43 -7.36
C GLN A 34 5.90 3.30 -5.94
N GLY A 35 6.61 3.83 -4.94
CA GLY A 35 6.15 3.85 -3.55
C GLY A 35 4.81 4.58 -3.37
N GLN A 36 4.61 5.72 -4.05
CA GLN A 36 3.33 6.44 -4.02
C GLN A 36 2.20 5.66 -4.72
N LYS A 37 2.48 5.03 -5.86
CA LYS A 37 1.50 4.21 -6.59
C LYS A 37 1.06 3.02 -5.76
N ASP A 38 1.99 2.34 -5.09
CA ASP A 38 1.70 1.17 -4.26
C ASP A 38 0.86 1.56 -3.03
N GLN A 39 1.14 2.70 -2.41
CA GLN A 39 0.30 3.23 -1.33
C GLN A 39 -1.12 3.54 -1.81
N ALA A 40 -1.26 4.21 -2.96
CA ALA A 40 -2.56 4.55 -3.53
C ALA A 40 -3.37 3.31 -3.91
N MET A 41 -2.72 2.34 -4.57
CA MET A 41 -3.36 1.10 -4.99
C MET A 41 -3.75 0.22 -3.78
N GLY A 42 -2.90 0.19 -2.74
CA GLY A 42 -3.20 -0.48 -1.47
C GLY A 42 -4.41 0.12 -0.76
N ALA A 43 -4.48 1.44 -0.64
CA ALA A 43 -5.62 2.14 -0.04
C ALA A 43 -6.92 1.90 -0.84
N ALA A 44 -6.84 1.95 -2.17
CA ALA A 44 -7.97 1.65 -3.05
C ALA A 44 -8.48 0.22 -2.86
N ARG A 45 -7.59 -0.78 -2.84
CA ARG A 45 -7.95 -2.18 -2.56
C ARG A 45 -8.63 -2.33 -1.21
N GLN A 46 -8.08 -1.72 -0.16
CA GLN A 46 -8.65 -1.79 1.17
C GLN A 46 -10.06 -1.20 1.25
N ASN A 47 -10.30 -0.08 0.55
CA ASN A 47 -11.63 0.54 0.49
C ASN A 47 -12.61 -0.32 -0.31
N VAL A 48 -12.18 -0.90 -1.43
CA VAL A 48 -12.99 -1.82 -2.24
C VAL A 48 -13.31 -3.10 -1.47
N GLU A 49 -12.35 -3.68 -0.77
CA GLU A 49 -12.57 -4.87 0.06
C GLU A 49 -13.53 -4.57 1.21
N LYS A 50 -13.38 -3.44 1.91
CA LYS A 50 -14.33 -3.01 2.95
C LYS A 50 -15.74 -2.83 2.38
N ALA A 51 -15.87 -2.21 1.22
CA ALA A 51 -17.16 -2.04 0.55
C ALA A 51 -17.78 -3.39 0.15
N LYS A 52 -16.97 -4.32 -0.40
CA LYS A 52 -17.42 -5.68 -0.73
C LYS A 52 -17.85 -6.47 0.51
N ASP A 53 -17.11 -6.38 1.60
CA ASP A 53 -17.44 -7.05 2.86
C ASP A 53 -18.76 -6.51 3.44
N ALA A 54 -18.96 -5.18 3.40
CA ALA A 54 -20.20 -4.54 3.84
C ALA A 54 -21.42 -4.88 2.98
N VAL A 55 -21.23 -5.12 1.67
CA VAL A 55 -22.29 -5.54 0.74
C VAL A 55 -22.57 -7.05 0.79
N LYS A 56 -21.59 -7.85 1.22
CA LYS A 56 -21.72 -9.30 1.37
C LYS A 56 -22.30 -9.71 2.75
N GLY A 57 -22.46 -8.74 3.66
CA GLY A 57 -23.13 -8.90 4.95
C GLY A 57 -24.64 -8.94 4.85
#